data_AF-A0A562RKH8-F1
#
_entry.id   AF-A0A562RKH8-F1
#
_cell.length_a   1.000
_cell.length_b   1.000
_cell.length_c   1.000
_cell.angle_alpha   90.00
_cell.angle_beta   90.00
_cell.angle_gamma   90.00
#
_symmetry.space_group_name_H-M   'P 1'
#
loop_
_entity.id
_entity.type
_entity.pdbx_description
1 polymer ?
#
loop_
_entity_poly.entity_id
_entity_poly.type
_entity_poly.pdbx_seq_one_letter_code
_entity_poly.pdbx_strand_id
1 'polypeptide(L)' 'MERHSEHRADGRTAAEVEQGVQLSFDEGVTSALEYMLTHGVPRPIAMRVLSSPECIRRRERLLAAS' A
#
# COMPACT_ATOMS: atom_id res chain seq x y z
N MET A 1 11.06 19.15 -25.48
CA MET A 1 10.92 17.69 -25.29
C MET A 1 11.14 17.39 -23.82
N GLU A 2 10.03 17.27 -23.10
CA GLU A 2 9.99 17.12 -21.65
C GLU A 2 10.56 15.75 -21.26
N ARG A 3 11.60 15.76 -20.44
CA ARG A 3 12.17 14.55 -19.85
C ARG A 3 11.24 14.10 -18.73
N HIS A 4 10.20 13.34 -19.08
CA HIS A 4 9.33 12.66 -18.13
C HIS A 4 10.19 11.79 -17.23
N SER A 5 10.37 12.25 -16.00
CA SER A 5 11.13 11.59 -14.96
C SER A 5 10.29 10.45 -14.38
N GLU A 6 10.06 9.40 -15.17
CA GLU A 6 9.28 8.20 -14.82
C GLU A 6 10.03 7.22 -13.89
N HIS A 7 11.21 7.57 -13.37
CA HIS A 7 12.08 6.60 -12.68
C HIS A 7 12.14 6.71 -11.15
N ARG A 8 11.42 7.66 -10.54
CA ARG A 8 11.20 7.66 -9.10
C ARG A 8 9.74 7.99 -8.83
N ALA A 9 8.89 6.97 -8.88
CA ALA A 9 7.73 6.98 -8.00
C ALA A 9 8.28 7.31 -6.60
N ASP A 10 7.91 8.48 -6.07
CA ASP A 10 8.58 9.12 -4.95
C ASP A 10 8.87 8.14 -3.82
N GLY A 11 10.10 8.08 -3.31
CA GLY A 11 10.46 7.17 -2.21
C GLY A 11 9.56 7.34 -0.97
N ARG A 12 8.96 8.55 -0.82
CA ARG A 12 7.88 8.80 0.13
C ARG A 12 6.66 7.92 -0.15
N THR A 13 6.12 7.92 -1.36
CA THR A 13 4.97 7.08 -1.76
C THR A 13 5.24 5.60 -1.50
N ALA A 14 6.46 5.12 -1.74
CA ALA A 14 6.83 3.73 -1.44
C ALA A 14 6.75 3.42 0.07
N ALA A 15 7.27 4.32 0.91
CA ALA A 15 7.20 4.18 2.37
C ALA A 15 5.75 4.20 2.89
N GLU A 16 4.91 5.11 2.38
CA GLU A 16 3.50 5.19 2.78
C GLU A 16 2.70 3.96 2.33
N VAL A 17 3.03 3.41 1.16
CA VAL A 17 2.45 2.15 0.68
C VAL A 17 2.85 0.98 1.58
N GLU A 18 4.12 0.88 1.97
CA GLU A 18 4.58 -0.17 2.87
C GLU A 18 3.90 -0.09 4.24
N GLN A 19 3.81 1.13 4.81
CA GLN A 19 3.14 1.37 6.08
C GLN A 19 1.64 1.03 6.01
N GLY A 20 0.95 1.44 4.94
CA GLY A 20 -0.45 1.09 4.77
C GLY A 20 -0.68 -0.42 4.59
N VAL A 21 0.26 -1.13 3.96
CA VAL A 21 0.19 -2.61 3.90
C VAL A 21 0.30 -3.23 5.28
N GLN A 22 1.20 -2.73 6.15
CA GLN A 22 1.30 -3.20 7.53
C GLN A 22 0.01 -2.93 8.32
N LEU A 23 -0.52 -1.70 8.24
CA LEU A 23 -1.80 -1.33 8.88
C LEU A 23 -2.96 -2.22 8.42
N SER A 24 -2.92 -2.72 7.17
CA SER A 24 -3.94 -3.62 6.66
C SER A 24 -3.99 -4.98 7.37
N PHE A 25 -2.87 -5.39 7.98
CA PHE A 25 -2.76 -6.61 8.77
C PHE A 25 -3.19 -6.38 10.22
N ASP A 26 -2.87 -5.21 10.79
CA ASP A 26 -3.13 -4.91 12.20
C ASP A 26 -4.56 -4.39 12.44
N GLU A 27 -5.03 -3.48 11.58
CA GLU A 27 -6.30 -2.75 11.76
C GLU A 27 -7.33 -3.01 10.66
N GLY A 28 -6.87 -3.57 9.53
CA GLY A 28 -7.71 -3.95 8.39
C GLY A 28 -7.62 -3.01 7.19
N VAL A 29 -8.21 -3.45 6.08
CA VAL A 29 -8.04 -2.83 4.75
C VAL A 29 -8.61 -1.41 4.67
N THR A 30 -9.69 -1.11 5.40
CA THR A 30 -10.32 0.22 5.41
C THR A 30 -9.38 1.25 6.02
N SER A 31 -8.86 0.99 7.22
CA SER A 31 -7.90 1.88 7.91
C SER A 31 -6.63 2.10 7.08
N ALA A 32 -6.11 1.03 6.46
CA ALA A 32 -4.97 1.11 5.55
C ALA A 32 -5.22 2.00 4.32
N LEU A 33 -6.41 1.90 3.72
CA LEU A 33 -6.78 2.74 2.59
C LEU A 33 -6.89 4.21 3.01
N GLU A 34 -7.53 4.49 4.14
CA GLU A 34 -7.64 5.85 4.68
C GLU A 34 -6.27 6.46 4.99
N TYR A 35 -5.36 5.68 5.58
CA TYR A 35 -3.97 6.09 5.83
C TYR A 35 -3.28 6.50 4.53
N MET A 36 -3.28 5.62 3.52
CA MET A 36 -2.61 5.84 2.24
C MET A 36 -3.15 7.10 1.52
N LEU A 37 -4.47 7.31 1.52
CA LEU A 37 -5.09 8.48 0.91
C LEU A 37 -4.70 9.78 1.64
N THR A 38 -4.69 9.76 2.97
CA THR A 38 -4.30 10.90 3.80
C THR A 38 -2.85 11.33 3.56
N HIS A 39 -1.97 10.36 3.26
CA HIS A 39 -0.55 10.60 2.99
C HIS A 39 -0.22 10.82 1.51
N GLY A 40 -1.24 11.01 0.66
CA GLY A 40 -1.08 11.40 -0.73
C GLY A 40 -0.84 10.24 -1.71
N VAL A 41 -1.00 8.99 -1.27
CA VAL A 41 -0.98 7.84 -2.19
C VAL A 41 -2.28 7.87 -3.01
N PRO A 42 -2.20 7.87 -4.35
CA PRO A 42 -3.38 7.87 -5.20
C PRO A 42 -4.27 6.64 -4.94
N ARG A 43 -5.59 6.86 -4.83
CA ARG A 43 -6.58 5.79 -4.62
C ARG A 43 -6.42 4.57 -5.55
N PRO A 44 -6.16 4.72 -6.86
CA PRO A 44 -5.95 3.57 -7.74
C PRO A 44 -4.72 2.74 -7.37
N ILE A 45 -3.66 3.38 -6.86
CA ILE A 45 -2.45 2.70 -6.40
C ILE A 45 -2.72 1.98 -5.08
N ALA A 46 -3.32 2.68 -4.10
CA ALA A 46 -3.68 2.09 -2.81
C ALA A 46 -4.58 0.85 -2.97
N MET A 47 -5.64 0.96 -3.77
CA MET A 47 -6.55 -0.16 -4.06
C MET A 47 -5.84 -1.33 -4.74
N ARG A 48 -4.95 -1.06 -5.72
CA ARG A 48 -4.18 -2.09 -6.41
C ARG A 48 -3.27 -2.85 -5.44
N VAL A 49 -2.59 -2.15 -4.54
CA VAL A 49 -1.70 -2.77 -3.56
C VAL A 49 -2.49 -3.57 -2.54
N LEU A 50 -3.52 -2.98 -1.92
CA LEU A 50 -4.30 -3.63 -0.86
C LEU A 50 -5.11 -4.83 -1.36
N SER A 51 -5.51 -4.82 -2.63
CA SER A 51 -6.21 -5.93 -3.28
C SER A 51 -5.25 -6.91 -3.97
N SER A 52 -3.94 -6.71 -3.87
CA SER A 52 -2.95 -7.58 -4.51
C SER A 52 -3.00 -8.99 -3.92
N PRO A 53 -2.94 -10.05 -4.76
CA PRO A 53 -2.79 -11.42 -4.28
C PRO A 53 -1.59 -11.63 -3.35
N GLU A 54 -0.55 -10.81 -3.48
CA GLU A 54 0.62 -10.86 -2.59
C GLU A 54 0.30 -10.32 -1.20
N CYS A 55 -0.42 -9.19 -1.11
CA CYS A 55 -0.90 -8.67 0.17
C CYS A 55 -1.87 -9.64 0.85
N ILE A 56 -2.81 -10.21 0.08
CA ILE A 56 -3.78 -11.18 0.59
C ILE A 56 -3.06 -12.42 1.13
N ARG A 57 -2.15 -13.03 0.35
CA ARG A 57 -1.36 -14.19 0.80
C ARG A 57 -0.49 -13.89 2.00
N ARG A 58 0.10 -12.68 2.08
CA ARG A 58 0.88 -12.25 3.24
C ARG A 58 0.02 -12.16 4.49
N ARG A 59 -1.19 -11.59 4.39
CA ARG A 59 -2.16 -11.54 5.50
C ARG A 59 -2.54 -12.94 5.97
N GLU A 60 -2.89 -13.82 5.04
CA GLU A 60 -3.27 -15.21 5.37
C GLU A 60 -2.14 -15.95 6.10
N ARG A 61 -0.88 -15.75 5.69
CA ARG A 61 0.27 -16.35 6.40
C ARG A 61 0.46 -15.80 7.80
N LEU A 62 0.30 -14.49 8.01
CA LEU A 62 0.43 -13.89 9.33
C LEU A 62 -0.66 -14.39 10.28
N LEU A 63 -1.90 -14.48 9.80
CA LEU A 63 -3.02 -15.03 10.56
C LEU A 63 -2.83 -16.52 10.87
N ALA A 64 -2.25 -17.31 9.95
CA ALA A 64 -1.98 -18.73 10.17
C ALA A 64 -0.80 -18.99 11.13
N ALA A 65 0.02 -17.99 11.42
CA ALA A 65 1.17 -18.07 12.32
C ALA A 65 0.88 -17.52 13.73
N SER A 66 -0.33 -17.01 13.97
CA SER A 66 -0.76 -16.39 15.23
C SER A 66 -1.59 -17.34 16.10
#